data_AF-A0A382H4Q3-F1
#
_entry.id   AF-A0A382H4Q3-F1
#
_cell.length_a   1.000
_cell.length_b   1.000
_cell.length_c   1.000
_cell.angle_alpha   90.00
_cell.angle_beta   90.00
_cell.angle_gamma   90.00
#
_symmetry.space_group_name_H-M   'P 1'
#
loop_
_entity.id
_entity.type
_entity.pdbx_description
1 polymer ?
#
loop_
_entity_poly.entity_id
_entity_poly.type
_entity_poly.pdbx_seq_one_letter_code
_entity_poly.pdbx_strand_id
1 'polypeptide(L)' 'MASNGKCPVIHGPQARGTTKNQHWWPNQLNLKMLHQNPPESDPMGEDFDYAEAFKSLDLA' A
#
# COMPACT_ATOMS: atom_id res chain seq x y z
N MET A 1 -17.36 20.91 9.24
CA MET A 1 -16.20 20.06 9.62
C MET A 1 -16.35 18.74 8.88
N ALA A 2 -15.60 18.54 7.79
CA ALA A 2 -15.83 17.41 6.90
C ALA A 2 -15.25 16.10 7.48
N SER A 3 -16.14 15.16 7.78
CA SER A 3 -15.87 13.77 8.14
C SER A 3 -15.59 12.91 6.91
N ASN A 4 -14.73 13.35 6.00
CA ASN A 4 -14.43 12.60 4.77
C ASN A 4 -13.25 11.64 5.04
N GLY A 5 -13.56 10.42 5.52
CA GLY A 5 -12.61 9.29 5.52
C GLY A 5 -12.02 8.86 6.87
N LYS A 6 -12.53 9.35 8.01
CA LYS A 6 -12.11 8.86 9.33
C LYS A 6 -13.07 7.77 9.81
N CYS A 7 -12.55 6.57 10.06
CA CYS A 7 -13.33 5.50 10.70
C CYS A 7 -13.82 5.98 12.08
N PRO A 8 -15.13 6.02 12.34
CA PRO A 8 -15.71 6.58 13.57
C PRO A 8 -15.48 5.69 14.80
N VAL A 9 -15.16 4.42 14.60
CA VAL A 9 -14.81 3.45 15.65
C VAL A 9 -13.44 2.88 15.32
N ILE A 10 -12.54 2.86 16.31
CA ILE A 10 -11.18 2.31 16.15
C ILE A 10 -11.28 0.78 16.22
N HIS A 11 -11.08 0.09 15.10
CA HIS A 11 -11.04 -1.37 15.05
C HIS A 11 -9.58 -1.86 15.04
N GLY A 12 -9.19 -2.60 16.09
CA GLY A 12 -7.89 -3.27 16.18
C GLY A 12 -6.71 -2.38 16.61
N PRO A 13 -5.55 -2.98 16.94
CA PRO A 13 -4.32 -2.24 17.17
C PRO A 13 -3.99 -1.47 15.89
N GLN A 14 -3.83 -0.15 15.98
CA GLN A 14 -3.49 0.66 14.83
C GLN A 14 -2.08 0.28 14.35
N ALA A 15 -1.99 -0.63 13.37
CA ALA A 15 -0.73 -1.00 12.70
C ALA A 15 -0.04 0.21 12.04
N ARG A 16 -0.75 1.34 11.96
CA ARG A 16 -0.25 2.64 11.52
C ARG A 16 -0.63 3.66 12.58
N GLY A 17 0.33 3.98 13.46
CA GLY A 17 0.14 4.84 14.64
C GLY A 17 -0.75 6.07 14.41
N THR A 18 -1.48 6.40 15.48
CA THR A 18 -2.58 7.38 15.57
C THR A 18 -2.27 8.78 15.05
N THR A 19 -0.99 9.16 14.91
CA THR A 19 -0.57 10.42 14.31
C THR A 19 0.66 10.20 13.42
N LYS A 20 0.46 10.13 12.10
CA LYS A 20 1.56 10.10 11.12
C LYS A 20 2.15 11.50 10.97
N ASN A 21 3.43 11.62 10.56
CA ASN A 21 4.09 12.92 10.28
C ASN A 21 3.28 13.83 9.35
N GLN A 22 2.53 13.25 8.41
CA GLN A 22 1.63 13.97 7.49
C GLN A 22 0.51 14.76 8.21
N HIS A 23 0.17 14.37 9.44
CA HIS A 23 -0.79 15.11 10.26
C HIS A 23 -0.18 16.40 10.84
N TRP A 24 1.09 16.35 11.26
CA TRP A 24 1.81 17.49 11.84
C TRP A 24 2.35 18.45 10.76
N TRP A 25 2.79 17.90 9.63
CA TRP A 25 3.33 18.65 8.50
C TRP A 25 2.56 18.33 7.22
N PRO A 26 1.37 18.93 7.01
CA PRO A 26 0.50 18.60 5.89
C PRO A 26 1.10 18.95 4.52
N ASN A 27 2.02 19.91 4.47
CA ASN A 27 2.69 20.36 3.23
C ASN A 27 4.11 19.76 3.06
N GLN A 28 4.50 18.78 3.87
CA GLN A 28 5.79 18.11 3.72
C GLN A 28 5.82 17.29 2.42
N LEU A 29 6.93 17.34 1.69
CA LEU A 29 7.14 16.52 0.49
C LEU A 29 6.99 15.03 0.82
N ASN A 30 6.13 14.33 0.07
CA ASN A 30 5.82 12.93 0.30
C ASN A 30 6.73 12.00 -0.52
N LEU A 31 7.80 11.48 0.09
CA LEU A 31 8.71 10.53 -0.56
C LEU A 31 8.19 9.09 -0.63
N LYS A 32 7.05 8.77 0.02
CA LYS A 32 6.51 7.40 0.06
C LYS A 32 6.15 6.85 -1.32
N MET A 33 5.93 7.74 -2.31
CA MET A 33 5.65 7.33 -3.69
C MET A 33 6.83 6.61 -4.33
N LEU A 34 8.06 6.95 -3.95
CA LEU A 34 9.27 6.34 -4.50
C LEU A 34 9.55 4.93 -3.94
N HIS A 35 8.83 4.54 -2.89
CA HIS A 35 8.98 3.25 -2.22
C HIS A 35 7.69 2.42 -2.34
N GLN A 36 6.88 2.68 -3.37
CA GLN A 36 5.71 1.85 -3.67
C GLN A 36 6.14 0.58 -4.38
N ASN A 37 5.48 -0.54 -4.07
CA ASN A 37 5.70 -1.86 -4.65
C ASN A 37 7.18 -2.34 -4.63
N PRO A 38 7.86 -2.30 -3.47
CA PRO A 38 9.20 -2.84 -3.36
C PRO A 38 9.19 -4.38 -3.51
N PRO A 39 10.24 -5.01 -4.07
CA PRO A 39 10.31 -6.47 -4.27
C PRO A 39 10.05 -7.29 -2.99
N GLU A 40 10.45 -6.78 -1.82
CA GLU A 40 10.24 -7.44 -0.53
C GLU A 40 8.76 -7.54 -0.12
N SER A 41 7.89 -6.73 -0.74
CA SER A 41 6.44 -6.80 -0.55
C SER A 41 5.73 -7.66 -1.57
N ASP A 42 6.43 -8.11 -2.62
CA ASP A 42 5.88 -8.98 -3.65
C ASP A 42 5.85 -10.43 -3.16
N PRO A 43 4.65 -11.04 -3.01
CA PRO A 43 4.55 -12.43 -2.58
C PRO A 43 4.97 -13.44 -3.66
N MET A 44 5.12 -13.03 -4.92
CA MET A 44 5.44 -13.93 -6.05
C MET A 44 6.93 -14.27 -6.11
N GLY A 45 7.79 -13.45 -5.51
CA GLY A 45 9.24 -13.63 -5.49
C GLY A 45 9.95 -13.08 -6.73
N GLU A 46 11.27 -12.92 -6.64
CA GLU A 46 12.09 -12.22 -7.64
C GLU A 46 12.13 -12.91 -9.02
N ASP A 47 11.94 -14.22 -9.06
CA ASP A 47 12.04 -15.03 -10.28
C ASP A 47 10.72 -15.19 -11.04
N PHE A 48 9.62 -14.60 -10.55
CA PHE A 48 8.30 -14.80 -11.15
C PHE A 48 8.07 -13.91 -12.38
N ASP A 49 7.92 -14.55 -13.54
CA ASP A 49 7.53 -13.88 -14.78
C ASP A 49 6.03 -14.08 -15.08
N TYR A 50 5.25 -13.02 -14.87
CA TYR A 50 3.81 -13.02 -15.15
C TYR A 50 3.49 -13.24 -16.64
N ALA A 51 4.29 -12.70 -17.55
CA ALA A 51 4.04 -12.82 -18.99
C ALA A 51 4.24 -14.26 -19.47
N GLU A 52 5.23 -14.97 -18.94
CA GLU A 52 5.40 -16.40 -19.21
C GLU A 52 4.30 -17.25 -18.56
N ALA A 53 3.98 -16.99 -17.29
CA ALA A 53 2.92 -17.71 -16.59
C ALA A 53 1.57 -17.59 -17.32
N PHE A 54 1.24 -16.39 -17.80
CA PHE A 54 -0.01 -16.12 -18.51
C PHE A 54 -0.17 -16.95 -19.80
N LYS A 55 0.91 -17.25 -20.52
CA LYS A 55 0.86 -18.06 -21.75
C LYS A 55 0.42 -19.51 -21.50
N SER A 56 0.60 -19.99 -20.28
CA SER A 56 0.20 -21.35 -19.89
C SER A 56 -1.28 -21.47 -19.51
N LEU A 57 -2.00 -20.35 -19.48
CA LEU A 57 -3.40 -20.31 -19.09
C LEU A 57 -4.30 -20.79 -20.25
N ASP A 58 -5.23 -21.70 -19.94
CA ASP A 58 -6.27 -22.14 -20.87
C ASP A 58 -7.45 -21.16 -20.83
N LEU A 59 -7.75 -20.55 -21.98
CA LEU A 59 -8.70 -19.43 -22.12
C LEU A 59 -9.99 -19.82 -22.88
N ALA A 60 -10.27 -21.12 -22.99
CA ALA A 60 -11.41 -21.66 -23.73
C ALA A 60 -12.79 -21.13 -23.28
#